data_AF-A0A9W9EXU1-F1
#
_entry.id   AF-A0A9W9EXU1-F1
#
_cell.length_a   1.000
_cell.length_b   1.000
_cell.length_c   1.000
_cell.angle_alpha   90.00
_cell.angle_beta   90.00
_cell.angle_gamma   90.00
#
_symmetry.space_group_name_H-M   'P 1'
#
loop_
_entity.id
_entity.type
_entity.pdbx_description
1 polymer ?
#
loop_
_entity_poly.entity_id
_entity_poly.type
_entity_poly.pdbx_seq_one_letter_code
_entity_poly.pdbx_strand_id
1 'polypeptide(L)'
;MSLFAFYFFGCAVTNGTTNSRKLWAISRDGGLPFSKVWYRVSRRYQMPANAMILSSTVVTLYGFIFLGSTAAFSAMVGVNIMFLQTSCIIPQAIILYRGRETVLPPRVFSHG
;
A
#
# COMPACT_ATOMS: atom_id res chain seq x y z
N MET A 1 28.64 1.22 8.53
CA MET A 1 28.09 0.08 7.76
C MET A 1 26.98 -0.64 8.53
N SER A 2 27.20 -1.00 9.80
CA SER A 2 26.16 -1.59 10.67
C SER A 2 24.90 -0.71 10.83
N LEU A 3 25.05 0.58 11.10
CA LEU A 3 23.91 1.53 11.24
C LEU A 3 23.00 1.59 10.00
N PHE A 4 23.60 1.52 8.81
CA PHE A 4 22.86 1.51 7.55
C PHE A 4 22.08 0.19 7.41
N ALA A 5 22.69 -0.95 7.70
CA ALA A 5 22.01 -2.25 7.67
C ALA A 5 20.80 -2.31 8.62
N PHE A 6 20.93 -1.78 9.84
CA PHE A 6 19.81 -1.69 10.79
C PHE A 6 18.66 -0.82 10.28
N TYR A 7 18.97 0.32 9.65
CA TYR A 7 17.96 1.21 9.07
C TYR A 7 17.19 0.54 7.92
N PHE A 8 17.91 -0.09 6.98
CA PHE A 8 17.30 -0.81 5.86
C PHE A 8 16.43 -1.97 6.32
N PHE A 9 16.88 -2.72 7.33
CA PHE A 9 16.12 -3.81 7.92
C PHE A 9 14.80 -3.31 8.53
N GLY A 10 14.84 -2.25 9.34
CA GLY A 10 13.64 -1.65 9.94
C GLY A 10 12.63 -1.15 8.89
N CYS A 11 13.11 -0.50 7.83
CA CYS A 11 12.26 -0.07 6.72
C CYS A 11 11.61 -1.26 6.00
N ALA A 12 12.36 -2.32 5.70
CA ALA A 12 11.85 -3.49 4.99
C ALA A 12 10.71 -4.18 5.77
N VAL A 13 10.90 -4.37 7.08
CA VAL A 13 9.87 -4.96 7.97
C VAL A 13 8.62 -4.10 8.01
N THR A 14 8.78 -2.78 8.13
CA THR A 14 7.66 -1.84 8.21
C THR A 14 6.84 -1.80 6.91
N ASN A 15 7.52 -1.81 5.76
CA ASN A 15 6.87 -1.84 4.45
C ASN A 15 6.09 -3.14 4.24
N GLY A 16 6.70 -4.30 4.52
CA GLY A 16 6.03 -5.60 4.42
C GLY A 16 4.79 -5.69 5.30
N THR A 17 4.89 -5.20 6.53
CA THR A 17 3.76 -5.18 7.47
C THR A 17 2.64 -4.25 7.00
N THR A 18 2.98 -3.06 6.49
CA THR A 18 1.99 -2.08 6.03
C THR A 18 1.27 -2.55 4.77
N ASN A 19 1.99 -3.13 3.80
CA ASN A 19 1.38 -3.67 2.58
C ASN A 19 0.41 -4.82 2.89
N SER A 20 0.79 -5.69 3.84
CA SER A 20 -0.09 -6.77 4.29
C SER A 20 -1.38 -6.25 4.93
N ARG A 21 -1.30 -5.18 5.74
CA ARG A 21 -2.48 -4.52 6.32
C ARG A 21 -3.36 -3.84 5.26
N LYS A 22 -2.78 -3.15 4.29
CA LYS A 22 -3.54 -2.55 3.16
C LYS A 22 -4.30 -3.63 2.38
N LEU A 23 -3.63 -4.75 2.14
CA LEU A 23 -4.19 -5.88 1.42
C LEU A 23 -5.28 -6.62 2.22
N TRP A 24 -5.15 -6.66 3.55
CA TRP A 24 -6.20 -7.16 4.43
C TRP A 24 -7.43 -6.23 4.44
N ALA A 25 -7.21 -4.91 4.50
CA ALA A 25 -8.31 -3.93 4.46
C ALA A 25 -9.06 -3.98 3.11
N ILE A 26 -8.35 -3.98 1.98
CA ILE A 26 -8.97 -4.02 0.64
C ILE A 26 -9.73 -5.32 0.36
N SER A 27 -9.28 -6.45 0.94
CA SER A 27 -9.98 -7.73 0.82
C SER A 27 -11.25 -7.77 1.69
N ARG A 28 -11.26 -7.08 2.84
CA ARG A 28 -12.47 -6.90 3.65
C ARG A 28 -13.53 -6.05 2.94
N ASP A 29 -13.10 -5.06 2.16
CA ASP A 29 -14.00 -4.16 1.42
C ASP A 29 -14.44 -4.73 0.05
N GLY A 30 -14.10 -5.99 -0.26
CA GLY A 30 -14.57 -6.70 -1.45
C GLY A 30 -13.96 -6.23 -2.78
N GLY A 31 -12.89 -5.44 -2.76
CA GLY A 31 -12.36 -4.73 -3.92
C GLY A 31 -11.55 -5.55 -4.95
N LEU A 32 -11.54 -6.88 -4.88
CA LEU A 32 -10.78 -7.74 -5.79
C LEU A 32 -11.69 -8.46 -6.81
N PRO A 33 -11.45 -8.32 -8.13
CA PRO A 33 -12.13 -9.15 -9.12
C PRO A 33 -11.74 -10.62 -8.84
N PHE A 34 -12.74 -11.50 -8.77
CA PHE A 34 -12.65 -12.91 -8.29
C PHE A 34 -12.74 -13.19 -6.78
N SER A 35 -13.37 -12.35 -5.96
CA SER A 35 -13.65 -12.55 -4.52
C SER A 35 -13.83 -14.01 -4.01
N LYS A 36 -14.49 -14.91 -4.77
CA LYS A 36 -14.65 -16.35 -4.41
C LYS A 36 -13.37 -17.21 -4.36
N VAL A 37 -12.30 -16.89 -5.10
CA VAL A 37 -11.03 -17.65 -5.09
C VAL A 37 -10.03 -17.06 -4.07
N TRP A 38 -10.21 -15.79 -3.72
CA TRP A 38 -9.33 -15.02 -2.83
C TRP A 38 -9.77 -15.08 -1.36
N TYR A 39 -11.00 -15.55 -1.10
CA TYR A 39 -11.57 -15.75 0.23
C TYR A 39 -10.90 -16.87 1.05
N ARG A 40 -10.03 -17.71 0.46
CA ARG A 40 -9.33 -18.75 1.23
C ARG A 40 -8.18 -18.15 2.05
N VAL A 41 -8.55 -17.38 3.07
CA VAL A 41 -7.65 -16.90 4.13
C VAL A 41 -7.12 -18.13 4.86
N SER A 42 -5.83 -18.42 4.71
CA SER A 42 -5.16 -19.40 5.56
C SER A 42 -5.15 -18.87 6.99
N ARG A 43 -5.92 -19.54 7.85
CA ARG A 43 -6.19 -19.19 9.26
C ARG A 43 -4.91 -19.06 10.12
N ARG A 44 -3.76 -19.51 9.61
CA ARG A 44 -2.47 -19.52 10.31
C ARG A 44 -1.59 -18.28 10.08
N TYR A 45 -1.76 -17.55 8.97
CA TYR A 45 -0.91 -16.41 8.62
C TYR A 45 -1.62 -15.05 8.60
N GLN A 46 -2.96 -14.99 8.75
CA GLN A 46 -3.75 -13.75 8.69
C GLN A 46 -3.47 -12.91 7.41
N MET A 47 -2.84 -13.51 6.40
CA MET A 47 -2.44 -12.88 5.14
C MET A 47 -2.93 -13.73 3.98
N PRO A 48 -3.51 -13.13 2.92
CA PRO A 48 -3.90 -13.85 1.73
C PRO A 48 -2.66 -14.31 0.96
N ALA A 49 -2.26 -15.57 1.16
CA ALA A 49 -1.07 -16.17 0.52
C ALA A 49 -1.08 -16.01 -1.02
N ASN A 50 -2.26 -16.10 -1.65
CA ASN A 50 -2.40 -15.93 -3.10
C ASN A 50 -2.05 -14.52 -3.58
N ALA A 51 -2.31 -13.49 -2.77
CA ALA A 51 -1.95 -12.12 -3.12
C ALA A 51 -0.46 -11.85 -2.92
N MET A 52 0.18 -12.51 -1.95
CA MET A 52 1.63 -12.50 -1.80
C MET A 52 2.32 -13.15 -3.01
N ILE A 53 1.76 -14.25 -3.52
CA ILE A 53 2.24 -14.90 -4.76
C ILE A 53 2.07 -13.95 -5.95
N LEU A 54 0.92 -13.30 -6.11
CA LEU A 54 0.70 -12.33 -7.20
C LEU A 54 1.71 -11.18 -7.14
N SER A 55 1.91 -10.55 -5.97
CA SER A 55 2.89 -9.48 -5.81
C SER A 55 4.32 -9.98 -6.07
N SER A 56 4.65 -11.20 -5.64
CA SER A 56 5.93 -11.83 -5.95
C SER A 56 6.13 -12.01 -7.46
N THR A 57 5.11 -12.49 -8.18
CA THR A 57 5.17 -12.66 -9.65
C THR A 57 5.38 -11.32 -10.35
N VAL A 58 4.68 -10.26 -9.93
CA VAL A 58 4.84 -8.92 -10.51
C VAL A 58 6.24 -8.36 -10.25
N VAL A 59 6.79 -8.55 -9.05
CA VAL A 59 8.16 -8.15 -8.72
C VAL A 59 9.20 -8.93 -9.53
N THR A 60 9.01 -10.24 -9.71
CA THR A 60 9.87 -11.05 -10.58
C THR A 60 9.84 -10.56 -12.03
N LEU A 61 8.66 -10.22 -12.55
CA LEU A 61 8.50 -9.67 -13.90
C LEU A 61 9.21 -8.31 -14.04
N TYR A 62 9.07 -7.45 -13.03
CA TYR A 62 9.77 -6.15 -12.96
C TYR A 62 11.29 -6.32 -12.97
N GLY A 63 11.80 -7.30 -12.22
CA GLY A 63 13.22 -7.66 -12.23
C GLY A 63 13.71 -8.14 -13.59
N PHE A 64 12.85 -8.84 -14.35
CA PHE A 64 13.19 -9.28 -15.71
C PHE A 64 13.25 -8.11 -16.70
N ILE A 65 12.34 -7.14 -16.58
CA ILE A 65 12.32 -5.91 -17.40
C ILE A 65 13.58 -5.07 -17.16
N PHE A 66 14.11 -5.08 -15.95
CA PHE A 66 15.34 -4.37 -15.60
C PHE A 66 16.56 -4.83 -16.42
N LEU A 67 16.65 -6.11 -16.81
CA LEU A 67 17.75 -6.61 -17.65
C LEU A 67 17.70 -6.09 -19.09
N GLY A 68 16.52 -5.68 -19.59
CA GLY A 68 16.33 -5.31 -20.98
C GLY A 68 16.52 -3.82 -21.29
N SER A 69 16.02 -2.92 -20.42
CA SER A 69 16.06 -1.49 -20.71
C SER A 69 15.97 -0.61 -19.45
N THR A 70 16.92 0.32 -19.32
CA THR A 70 16.95 1.35 -18.26
C THR A 70 15.86 2.41 -18.44
N ALA A 71 15.39 2.65 -19.67
CA ALA A 71 14.30 3.59 -19.94
C ALA A 71 12.96 3.09 -19.37
N ALA A 72 12.68 1.79 -19.53
CA ALA A 72 11.47 1.17 -18.99
C ALA A 72 11.45 1.22 -17.45
N PHE A 73 12.60 0.95 -16.81
CA PHE A 73 12.75 1.04 -15.36
C PHE A 73 12.48 2.46 -14.83
N SER A 74 13.11 3.47 -15.42
CA SER A 74 12.95 4.87 -15.00
C SER A 74 11.50 5.36 -15.14
N ALA A 75 10.81 4.96 -16.20
CA ALA A 75 9.38 5.28 -16.39
C ALA A 75 8.51 4.64 -15.29
N MET A 76 8.75 3.37 -14.96
CA MET A 76 7.97 2.66 -13.93
C MET A 76 8.18 3.23 -12.52
N VAL A 77 9.41 3.62 -12.16
CA VAL A 77 9.68 4.32 -10.90
C VAL A 77 8.92 5.65 -10.85
N GLY A 78 8.91 6.40 -11.96
CA GLY A 78 8.12 7.62 -12.08
C GLY A 78 6.63 7.39 -11.83
N VAL A 79 6.04 6.36 -12.45
CA VAL A 79 4.63 5.99 -12.25
C VAL A 79 4.34 5.58 -10.80
N ASN A 80 5.25 4.85 -10.14
CA ASN A 80 5.09 4.49 -8.73
C ASN A 80 5.02 5.73 -7.82
N ILE A 81 5.90 6.71 -8.04
CA ILE A 81 5.89 7.97 -7.29
C ILE A 81 4.57 8.73 -7.53
N MET A 82 4.10 8.79 -8.78
CA MET A 82 2.83 9.43 -9.11
C MET A 82 1.66 8.74 -8.38
N PHE A 83 1.63 7.40 -8.35
CA PHE A 83 0.59 6.65 -7.65
C PHE A 83 0.60 6.91 -6.14
N LEU A 84 1.79 7.00 -5.52
CA LEU A 84 1.92 7.35 -4.11
C LEU A 84 1.41 8.77 -3.83
N GLN A 85 1.74 9.73 -4.70
CA GLN A 85 1.20 11.09 -4.64
C GLN A 85 -0.32 11.07 -4.72
N THR A 86 -0.90 10.37 -5.69
CA THR A 86 -2.35 10.23 -5.80
C THR A 86 -2.98 9.61 -4.56
N SER A 87 -2.37 8.56 -3.99
CA SER A 87 -2.88 7.91 -2.76
C SER A 87 -2.89 8.84 -1.55
N CYS A 88 -1.99 9.81 -1.47
CA CYS A 88 -1.97 10.83 -0.43
C CYS A 88 -2.93 11.99 -0.72
N ILE A 89 -3.12 12.35 -2.00
CA ILE A 89 -4.05 13.41 -2.43
C ILE A 89 -5.51 12.99 -2.21
N ILE A 90 -5.88 11.72 -2.44
CA ILE A 90 -7.26 11.22 -2.29
C ILE A 90 -7.88 11.57 -0.92
N PRO A 91 -7.30 11.21 0.24
CA PRO A 91 -7.89 11.56 1.54
C PRO A 91 -7.91 13.08 1.79
N GLN A 92 -6.93 13.82 1.28
CA GLN A 92 -6.90 15.29 1.39
C GLN A 92 -8.05 15.93 0.58
N ALA A 93 -8.28 15.44 -0.63
CA ALA A 93 -9.38 15.88 -1.48
C ALA A 93 -10.74 15.56 -0.85
N ILE A 94 -10.92 14.35 -0.30
CA ILE A 94 -12.16 13.96 0.39
C ILE A 94 -12.48 14.91 1.56
N ILE A 95 -11.47 15.28 2.35
CA ILE A 95 -11.64 16.22 3.47
C ILE A 95 -11.99 17.63 2.97
N LEU A 96 -11.37 18.07 1.87
CA LEU A 96 -11.66 19.37 1.25
C LEU A 96 -13.08 19.45 0.69
N TYR A 97 -13.54 18.40 -0.02
CA TYR A 97 -14.88 18.32 -0.60
C TYR A 97 -15.98 18.15 0.46
N ARG A 98 -15.72 17.42 1.54
CA ARG A 98 -16.73 17.10 2.57
C ARG A 98 -16.92 18.22 3.60
N GLY A 99 -16.09 19.26 3.55
CA GLY A 99 -16.19 20.42 4.44
C GLY A 99 -15.64 20.14 5.85
N ARG A 100 -14.85 21.09 6.35
CA ARG A 100 -14.13 21.03 7.64
C ARG A 100 -15.05 20.90 8.88
N GLU A 101 -16.37 21.01 8.73
CA GLU A 101 -17.32 20.94 9.85
C GLU A 101 -17.89 19.54 10.12
N THR A 102 -17.91 18.63 9.16
CA THR A 102 -18.53 17.29 9.35
C THR A 102 -17.52 16.20 9.76
N VAL A 103 -16.21 16.48 9.70
CA VAL A 103 -15.14 15.47 9.88
C VAL A 103 -14.29 15.70 11.14
N LEU A 104 -14.34 16.89 11.77
CA LEU A 104 -13.70 17.11 13.07
C LEU A 104 -14.64 16.64 14.20
N PRO A 105 -14.18 15.78 15.14
CA PRO A 105 -14.92 15.53 16.37
C PRO A 105 -15.13 16.87 17.13
N PRO A 106 -16.24 17.02 17.89
CA PRO A 106 -16.57 18.25 18.58
C PRO A 106 -15.39 18.73 19.46
N ARG A 107 -15.12 20.03 19.37
CA ARG A 107 -14.04 20.75 20.06
C ARG A 107 -14.22 20.54 21.58
N VAL A 108 -13.29 19.83 22.23
CA VAL A 108 -13.37 19.52 23.67
C VAL A 108 -13.01 20.70 24.59
N PHE A 109 -12.52 21.82 24.04
CA PHE A 109 -12.20 23.01 24.83
C PHE A 109 -12.90 24.24 24.26
N SER A 110 -14.03 24.57 24.88
CA SER A 110 -14.65 25.89 24.85
C SER A 110 -14.06 26.70 26.00
N HIS A 111 -13.15 27.62 25.73
CA HIS A 111 -12.88 28.72 26.63
C HIS A 111 -13.79 29.88 26.20
N GLY A 112 -14.59 30.36 27.15
CA GLY A 112 -15.63 31.37 26.95
C GLY A 112 -15.13 32.73 26.53
#